data_AF-A0A935DN80-F1
#
_entry.id   AF-A0A935DN80-F1
#
_cell.length_a   1.000
_cell.length_b   1.000
_cell.length_c   1.000
_cell.angle_alpha   90.00
_cell.angle_beta   90.00
_cell.angle_gamma   90.00
#
_symmetry.space_group_name_H-M   'P 1'
#
loop_
_entity.id
_entity.type
_entity.pdbx_description
1 polymer ?
#
loop_
_entity_poly.entity_id
_entity_poly.type
_entity_poly.pdbx_seq_one_letter_code
_entity_poly.pdbx_strand_id
1 'polypeptide(L)'
;MFFFLSFLCVALVIGAPTAMWFKTWPDALLRWLPRGQFRDAVVPKFRADGPPMEVRFAALGSWVLGAMLVPGLLMGLLGLVMMGLGLVSIPGLILAGRLFFLGRPLLLGEPGAADRARSLAQFARILNYVVLAICGVGVLSQVPEVLRHGAASNALGLMALSLSVAVYAGISLAHASLLDRAAKAIDGEGVATLAPGGVRIDAQGAAVMPEMSEEMSEEMSDGMSDGMSEEERRRGR
;
A
#
# COMPACT_ATOMS: atom_id res chain seq x y z
N MET A 1 -5.41 22.19 27.90
CA MET A 1 -4.19 21.53 27.38
C MET A 1 -4.46 20.12 26.86
N PHE A 2 -5.04 19.22 27.67
CA PHE A 2 -5.30 17.82 27.27
C PHE A 2 -6.25 17.68 26.05
N PHE A 3 -7.37 18.43 26.03
CA PHE A 3 -8.30 18.45 24.89
C PHE A 3 -7.63 18.87 23.57
N PHE A 4 -6.74 19.86 23.63
CA PHE A 4 -6.04 20.37 22.44
C PHE A 4 -5.03 19.35 21.91
N LEU A 5 -4.31 18.67 22.81
CA LEU A 5 -3.38 17.60 22.46
C LEU A 5 -4.10 16.39 21.85
N SER A 6 -5.22 15.96 22.45
CA SER A 6 -6.04 14.86 21.92
C SER A 6 -6.62 15.19 20.54
N PHE A 7 -7.15 16.40 20.37
CA PHE A 7 -7.66 16.86 19.07
C PHE A 7 -6.56 16.90 18.02
N LEU A 8 -5.37 17.41 18.36
CA LEU A 8 -4.21 17.42 17.47
C LEU A 8 -3.77 16.00 17.08
N CYS A 9 -3.75 15.06 18.02
CA CYS A 9 -3.41 13.67 17.73
C CYS A 9 -4.42 13.01 16.79
N VAL A 10 -5.72 13.22 17.02
CA VAL A 10 -6.78 12.71 16.12
C VAL A 10 -6.67 13.35 14.74
N ALA A 11 -6.48 14.68 14.68
CA ALA A 11 -6.30 15.41 13.43
C ALA A 11 -5.06 14.94 12.66
N LEU A 12 -3.98 14.56 13.34
CA LEU A 12 -2.76 14.06 12.70
C LEU A 12 -2.93 12.62 12.22
N VAL A 13 -3.51 11.74 13.06
CA VAL A 13 -3.74 10.32 12.74
C VAL A 13 -4.76 10.12 11.63
N ILE A 14 -5.76 11.00 11.50
CA ILE A 14 -6.77 10.92 10.44
C ILE A 14 -6.40 11.83 9.27
N GLY A 15 -6.02 13.07 9.55
CA GLY A 15 -5.76 14.08 8.53
C GLY A 15 -4.52 13.80 7.69
N ALA A 16 -3.41 13.33 8.27
CA ALA A 16 -2.21 13.05 7.50
C ALA A 16 -2.41 11.88 6.51
N PRO A 17 -2.98 10.72 6.90
CA PRO A 17 -3.31 9.66 5.94
C PRO A 17 -4.33 10.11 4.89
N THR A 18 -5.33 10.90 5.27
CA THR A 18 -6.35 11.41 4.34
C THR A 18 -5.72 12.33 3.29
N ALA A 19 -4.90 13.29 3.71
CA ALA A 19 -4.20 14.19 2.80
C ALA A 19 -3.24 13.43 1.87
N MET A 20 -2.50 12.45 2.41
CA MET A 20 -1.60 11.61 1.62
C MET A 20 -2.37 10.77 0.60
N TRP A 21 -3.51 10.19 0.99
CA TRP A 21 -4.39 9.45 0.08
C TRP A 21 -4.84 10.33 -1.08
N PHE A 22 -5.48 11.47 -0.83
CA PHE A 22 -5.96 12.34 -1.92
C PHE A 22 -4.84 12.91 -2.79
N LYS A 23 -3.65 13.14 -2.22
CA LYS A 23 -2.50 13.63 -2.99
C LYS A 23 -1.91 12.56 -3.91
N THR A 24 -1.86 11.30 -3.48
CA THR A 24 -1.18 10.22 -4.21
C THR A 24 -2.12 9.36 -5.03
N TRP A 25 -3.41 9.37 -4.71
CA TRP A 25 -4.44 8.59 -5.40
C TRP A 25 -4.57 8.92 -6.91
N PRO A 26 -4.57 10.19 -7.35
CA PRO A 26 -4.62 10.52 -8.78
C PRO A 26 -3.39 9.97 -9.53
N ASP A 27 -2.20 10.11 -8.93
CA ASP A 27 -0.96 9.58 -9.50
C ASP A 27 -0.96 8.06 -9.54
N ALA A 28 -1.49 7.40 -8.50
CA ALA A 28 -1.64 5.96 -8.45
C ALA A 28 -2.55 5.46 -9.57
N LEU A 29 -3.73 6.06 -9.77
CA LEU A 29 -4.64 5.67 -10.85
C LEU A 29 -3.97 5.76 -12.23
N LEU A 30 -3.15 6.78 -12.46
CA LEU A 30 -2.52 7.02 -13.77
C LEU A 30 -1.25 6.19 -13.99
N ARG A 31 -0.54 5.82 -12.92
CA ARG A 31 0.83 5.28 -13.02
C ARG A 31 1.01 3.92 -12.39
N TRP A 32 -0.06 3.31 -11.87
CA TRP A 32 0.07 2.02 -11.21
C TRP A 32 0.49 0.93 -12.21
N LEU A 33 1.71 0.47 -12.01
CA LEU A 33 2.33 -0.61 -12.74
C LEU A 33 2.89 -1.57 -11.69
N PRO A 34 2.55 -2.86 -11.72
CA PRO A 34 3.25 -3.84 -10.89
C PRO A 34 4.67 -3.99 -11.45
N ARG A 35 5.58 -3.11 -11.04
CA ARG A 35 6.98 -3.14 -11.48
C ARG A 35 7.73 -4.20 -10.68
N GLY A 36 7.54 -5.47 -11.05
CA GLY A 36 8.57 -6.48 -10.83
C GLY A 36 9.86 -6.02 -11.53
N GLN A 37 11.03 -6.41 -11.03
CA GLN A 37 12.31 -6.10 -11.70
C GLN A 37 12.23 -6.50 -13.19
N PHE A 38 12.03 -5.52 -14.08
CA PHE A 38 12.01 -5.74 -15.52
C PHE A 38 13.42 -6.06 -15.95
N ARG A 39 13.73 -7.35 -16.00
CA ARG A 39 15.04 -7.82 -16.44
C ARG A 39 15.14 -7.93 -17.95
N ASP A 40 14.03 -7.83 -18.69
CA ASP A 40 14.01 -7.85 -20.15
C ASP A 40 12.89 -6.94 -20.67
N ALA A 41 13.13 -6.34 -21.84
CA ALA A 41 12.45 -5.19 -22.46
C ALA A 41 10.93 -5.34 -22.77
N VAL A 42 10.11 -5.71 -21.78
CA VAL A 42 8.66 -5.82 -21.89
C VAL A 42 8.02 -4.54 -21.37
N VAL A 43 7.32 -3.83 -22.25
CA VAL A 43 6.58 -2.59 -21.92
C VAL A 43 5.50 -2.92 -20.88
N PRO A 44 5.52 -2.30 -19.68
CA PRO A 44 4.53 -2.55 -18.64
C PRO A 44 3.13 -2.18 -19.12
N LYS A 45 2.16 -3.08 -19.02
CA LYS A 45 0.76 -2.73 -19.27
C LYS A 45 0.18 -2.01 -18.07
N PHE A 46 -0.30 -0.80 -18.30
CA PHE A 46 -1.09 -0.07 -17.31
C PHE A 46 -2.41 -0.81 -17.08
N ARG A 47 -2.77 -1.02 -15.81
CA ARG A 47 -4.09 -1.55 -15.48
C ARG A 47 -5.09 -0.41 -15.56
N ALA A 48 -6.12 -0.55 -16.39
CA ALA A 48 -7.18 0.44 -16.54
C ALA A 48 -7.92 0.73 -15.21
N ASP A 49 -7.93 -0.24 -14.28
CA ASP A 49 -8.68 -0.19 -13.02
C ASP A 49 -7.87 0.33 -11.81
N GLY A 50 -6.57 0.64 -11.99
CA GLY A 50 -5.66 1.10 -10.94
C GLY A 50 -5.17 0.00 -9.98
N PRO A 51 -4.66 0.34 -8.78
CA PRO A 51 -4.09 -0.63 -7.82
C PRO A 51 -5.13 -1.63 -7.31
N PRO A 52 -4.77 -2.88 -6.98
CA PRO A 52 -5.70 -3.86 -6.40
C PRO A 52 -6.11 -3.46 -4.97
N MET A 53 -7.27 -3.93 -4.52
CA MET A 53 -7.86 -3.54 -3.24
C MET A 53 -6.94 -3.84 -2.05
N GLU A 54 -6.20 -4.95 -2.10
CA GLU A 54 -5.24 -5.36 -1.07
C GLU A 54 -4.12 -4.33 -0.90
N VAL A 55 -3.60 -3.80 -2.01
CA VAL A 55 -2.55 -2.76 -2.01
C VAL A 55 -3.11 -1.44 -1.48
N ARG A 56 -4.36 -1.11 -1.84
CA ARG A 56 -5.07 0.08 -1.31
C ARG A 56 -5.20 0.03 0.20
N PHE A 57 -5.73 -1.07 0.75
CA PHE A 57 -5.89 -1.25 2.19
C PHE A 57 -4.55 -1.32 2.93
N ALA A 58 -3.55 -2.01 2.36
CA ALA A 58 -2.23 -2.09 2.95
C ALA A 58 -1.55 -0.71 3.03
N ALA A 59 -1.66 0.11 1.98
CA ALA A 59 -1.09 1.46 1.97
C ALA A 59 -1.80 2.40 2.95
N LEU A 60 -3.14 2.39 2.97
CA LEU A 60 -3.91 3.20 3.91
C LEU A 60 -3.62 2.80 5.36
N GLY A 61 -3.58 1.50 5.65
CA GLY A 61 -3.18 1.00 6.97
C GLY A 61 -1.74 1.38 7.34
N SER A 62 -0.83 1.43 6.37
CA SER A 62 0.57 1.82 6.61
C SER A 62 0.69 3.29 6.99
N TRP A 63 -0.12 4.18 6.40
CA TRP A 63 -0.17 5.57 6.81
C TRP A 63 -0.86 5.79 8.14
N VAL A 64 -1.98 5.11 8.40
CA VAL A 64 -2.69 5.24 9.68
C VAL A 64 -1.83 4.74 10.84
N LEU A 65 -1.24 3.55 10.72
CA LEU A 65 -0.33 3.02 11.74
C LEU A 65 0.99 3.79 11.78
N GLY A 66 1.47 4.30 10.64
CA GLY A 66 2.65 5.16 10.59
C GLY A 66 2.44 6.52 11.25
N ALA A 67 1.23 7.09 11.17
CA ALA A 67 0.88 8.35 11.82
C ALA A 67 0.86 8.24 13.35
N MET A 68 0.74 7.02 13.90
CA MET A 68 0.91 6.75 15.33
C MET A 68 2.36 6.97 15.81
N LEU A 69 3.33 7.19 14.91
CA LEU A 69 4.70 7.53 15.26
C LEU A 69 4.78 8.80 16.13
N VAL A 70 4.03 9.85 15.79
CA VAL A 70 4.09 11.13 16.52
C VAL A 70 3.58 11.00 17.96
N PRO A 71 2.36 10.49 18.22
CA PRO A 71 1.90 10.26 19.59
C PRO A 71 2.76 9.21 20.31
N GLY A 72 3.24 8.18 19.61
CA GLY A 72 4.15 7.17 20.16
C GLY A 72 5.50 7.76 20.60
N LEU A 73 6.06 8.68 19.82
CA LEU A 73 7.33 9.36 20.14
C LEU A 73 7.17 10.26 21.36
N LEU A 74 6.06 11.02 21.42
CA LEU A 74 5.74 11.87 22.56
C LEU A 74 5.63 11.05 23.85
N MET A 75 4.89 9.92 23.81
CA MET A 75 4.77 9.02 24.95
C MET A 75 6.09 8.32 25.30
N GLY A 76 6.88 7.92 24.30
CA GLY A 76 8.19 7.30 24.49
C GLY A 76 9.21 8.25 25.13
N LEU A 77 9.21 9.52 24.72
CA LEU A 77 10.05 10.57 25.33
C LEU A 77 9.62 10.87 26.76
N LEU A 78 8.31 11.01 27.02
CA LEU A 78 7.79 11.17 28.38
C LEU A 78 8.16 9.97 29.27
N GLY A 79 8.01 8.75 28.77
CA GLY A 79 8.39 7.53 29.49
C GLY A 79 9.89 7.40 29.71
N LEU A 80 10.73 7.88 28.77
CA LEU A 80 12.17 7.93 28.93
C LEU A 80 12.57 8.87 30.06
N VAL A 81 12.00 10.08 30.09
CA VAL A 81 12.28 11.11 31.09
C VAL A 81 11.80 10.70 32.48
N MET A 82 10.67 9.99 32.57
CA MET A 82 10.06 9.63 33.86
C MET A 82 10.55 8.30 34.44
N MET A 83 10.87 7.28 33.62
CA MET A 83 11.18 5.93 34.12
C MET A 83 12.33 5.22 33.37
N GLY A 84 13.04 5.89 32.46
CA GLY A 84 14.14 5.28 31.68
C GLY A 84 13.68 4.19 30.68
N LEU A 85 12.38 3.97 30.54
CA LEU A 85 11.76 2.89 29.74
C LEU A 85 11.67 3.20 28.23
N GLY A 86 12.04 4.40 27.79
CA GLY A 86 11.86 4.84 26.41
C GLY A 86 12.66 4.07 25.37
N LEU A 87 13.75 3.38 25.74
CA LEU A 87 14.55 2.55 24.82
C LEU A 87 13.73 1.42 24.18
N VAL A 88 12.74 0.89 24.90
CA VAL A 88 11.84 -0.17 24.40
C VAL A 88 10.91 0.35 23.29
N SER A 89 10.70 1.67 23.19
CA SER A 89 9.86 2.27 22.15
C SER A 89 10.56 2.44 20.80
N ILE A 90 11.90 2.36 20.76
CA ILE A 90 12.69 2.62 19.55
C ILE A 90 12.33 1.66 18.40
N PRO A 91 12.25 0.32 18.60
CA PRO A 91 11.87 -0.59 17.51
C PRO A 91 10.47 -0.29 16.95
N GLY A 92 9.52 0.11 17.81
CA GLY A 92 8.17 0.49 17.41
C GLY A 92 8.14 1.77 16.58
N LEU A 93 8.93 2.77 16.96
CA LEU A 93 9.09 4.01 16.20
C LEU A 93 9.73 3.77 14.84
N ILE A 94 10.76 2.93 14.77
CA ILE A 94 11.40 2.55 13.51
C ILE A 94 10.37 1.88 12.59
N LEU A 95 9.57 0.94 13.11
CA LEU A 95 8.52 0.28 12.34
C LEU A 95 7.49 1.28 11.82
N ALA A 96 6.95 2.15 12.69
CA ALA A 96 5.93 3.13 12.31
C ALA A 96 6.44 4.10 11.24
N GLY A 97 7.68 4.59 11.36
CA GLY A 97 8.29 5.45 10.35
C GLY A 97 8.43 4.73 9.01
N ARG A 98 8.94 3.49 9.01
CA ARG A 98 9.08 2.71 7.78
C ARG A 98 7.74 2.37 7.13
N LEU A 99 6.69 2.10 7.92
CA LEU A 99 5.32 1.92 7.41
C LEU A 99 4.80 3.21 6.76
N PHE A 100 4.98 4.36 7.41
CA PHE A 100 4.52 5.64 6.87
C PHE A 100 5.13 5.94 5.49
N PHE A 101 6.43 5.69 5.34
CA PHE A 101 7.13 5.89 4.06
C PHE A 101 6.87 4.78 3.03
N LEU A 102 6.29 3.64 3.42
CA LEU A 102 5.94 2.55 2.50
C LEU A 102 4.59 2.75 1.78
N GLY A 103 3.65 3.48 2.39
CA GLY A 103 2.30 3.60 1.81
C GLY A 103 2.27 4.21 0.40
N ARG A 104 3.11 5.23 0.15
CA ARG A 104 3.25 5.85 -1.18
C ARG A 104 3.86 4.89 -2.23
N PRO A 105 5.03 4.27 -2.01
CA PRO A 105 5.62 3.36 -2.99
C PRO A 105 4.77 2.11 -3.25
N LEU A 106 3.98 1.65 -2.27
CA LEU A 106 2.98 0.59 -2.48
C LEU A 106 1.89 1.03 -3.47
N LEU A 107 1.33 2.22 -3.29
CA LEU A 107 0.29 2.76 -4.18
C LEU A 107 0.79 3.19 -5.54
N LEU A 108 2.08 3.47 -5.69
CA LEU A 108 2.68 3.79 -6.99
C LEU A 108 3.22 2.55 -7.71
N GLY A 109 3.23 1.38 -7.06
CA GLY A 109 3.78 0.15 -7.64
C GLY A 109 5.28 0.24 -7.89
N GLU A 110 6.03 0.94 -7.02
CA GLU A 110 7.47 1.12 -7.19
C GLU A 110 8.24 -0.21 -7.13
N PRO A 111 9.34 -0.35 -7.91
CA PRO A 111 10.16 -1.55 -7.88
C PRO A 111 10.74 -1.79 -6.47
N GLY A 112 10.60 -3.02 -5.97
CA GLY A 112 11.02 -3.40 -4.62
C GLY A 112 10.07 -3.00 -3.50
N ALA A 113 8.89 -2.44 -3.81
CA ALA A 113 7.86 -2.19 -2.80
C ALA A 113 7.34 -3.48 -2.16
N ALA A 114 7.21 -4.57 -2.93
CA ALA A 114 6.79 -5.88 -2.45
C ALA A 114 7.79 -6.48 -1.44
N ASP A 115 9.08 -6.44 -1.74
CA ASP A 115 10.12 -6.95 -0.83
C ASP A 115 10.21 -6.11 0.45
N ARG A 116 10.11 -4.78 0.33
CA ARG A 116 10.03 -3.90 1.49
C ARG A 116 8.80 -4.22 2.33
N ALA A 117 7.63 -4.44 1.73
CA ALA A 117 6.40 -4.81 2.43
C ALA A 117 6.54 -6.14 3.19
N ARG A 118 7.16 -7.16 2.59
CA ARG A 118 7.46 -8.44 3.27
C ARG A 118 8.41 -8.27 4.46
N SER A 119 9.50 -7.54 4.26
CA SER A 119 10.48 -7.29 5.33
C SER A 119 9.83 -6.56 6.51
N LEU A 120 8.94 -5.61 6.23
CA LEU A 120 8.22 -4.85 7.24
C LEU A 120 7.11 -5.67 7.90
N ALA A 121 6.41 -6.53 7.15
CA ALA A 121 5.45 -7.47 7.71
C ALA A 121 6.12 -8.45 8.68
N GLN A 122 7.30 -8.98 8.33
CA GLN A 122 8.08 -9.86 9.20
C GLN A 122 8.56 -9.12 10.45
N PHE A 123 9.11 -7.91 10.29
CA PHE A 123 9.55 -7.09 11.42
C PHE A 123 8.38 -6.75 12.35
N ALA A 124 7.23 -6.36 11.81
CA ALA A 124 6.01 -6.10 12.56
C ALA A 124 5.53 -7.35 13.31
N ARG A 125 5.55 -8.53 12.69
CA ARG A 125 5.15 -9.78 13.34
C ARG A 125 6.05 -10.09 14.54
N ILE A 126 7.37 -10.06 14.35
CA ILE A 126 8.33 -10.33 15.43
C ILE A 126 8.13 -9.34 16.59
N LEU A 127 8.06 -8.04 16.28
CA LEU A 127 7.90 -7.02 17.30
C LEU A 127 6.59 -7.19 18.09
N ASN A 128 5.46 -7.41 17.40
CA ASN A 128 4.17 -7.59 18.05
C ASN A 128 4.09 -8.89 18.85
N TYR A 129 4.74 -9.97 18.42
CA TYR A 129 4.83 -11.20 19.23
C TYR A 129 5.62 -10.99 20.51
N VAL A 130 6.72 -10.23 20.47
CA VAL A 130 7.46 -9.86 21.68
C VAL A 130 6.60 -9.00 22.61
N VAL A 131 5.89 -8.00 22.08
CA VAL A 131 4.97 -7.16 22.85
C VAL A 131 3.86 -8.00 23.50
N LEU A 132 3.23 -8.89 22.73
CA LEU A 132 2.19 -9.79 23.25
C LEU A 132 2.72 -10.74 24.33
N ALA A 133 3.94 -11.25 24.18
CA ALA A 133 4.58 -12.09 25.20
C ALA A 133 4.79 -11.32 26.51
N ILE A 134 5.32 -10.09 26.41
CA ILE A 134 5.52 -9.21 27.59
C ILE A 134 4.18 -8.86 28.23
N CYS A 135 3.18 -8.46 27.44
CA CYS A 135 1.83 -8.19 27.93
C CYS A 135 1.20 -9.42 28.58
N GLY A 136 1.37 -10.60 27.99
CA GLY A 136 0.86 -11.87 28.53
C GLY A 136 1.48 -12.19 29.89
N VAL A 137 2.80 -12.10 30.02
CA VAL A 137 3.50 -12.28 31.31
C VAL A 137 3.04 -11.23 32.32
N GLY A 138 2.92 -9.96 31.89
CA GLY A 138 2.42 -8.87 32.71
C GLY A 138 1.03 -9.18 33.27
N VAL A 139 0.07 -9.54 32.41
CA VAL A 139 -1.29 -9.92 32.81
C VAL A 139 -1.29 -11.11 33.76
N LEU A 140 -0.58 -12.19 33.42
CA LEU A 140 -0.51 -13.41 34.24
C LEU A 140 0.10 -13.14 35.62
N SER A 141 1.09 -12.24 35.72
CA SER A 141 1.70 -11.88 37.00
C SER A 141 0.76 -11.11 37.93
N GLN A 142 -0.29 -10.46 37.39
CA GLN A 142 -1.26 -9.66 38.15
C GLN A 142 -2.51 -10.46 38.56
N VAL A 143 -2.74 -11.64 37.96
CA VAL A 143 -3.89 -12.53 38.27
C VAL A 143 -3.98 -12.87 39.77
N PRO A 144 -2.89 -13.24 40.48
CA PRO A 144 -2.95 -13.54 41.91
C PRO A 144 -3.32 -12.33 42.77
N GLU A 145 -2.86 -11.13 42.37
CA GLU A 145 -3.11 -9.88 43.08
C GLU A 145 -4.59 -9.48 42.99
N VAL A 146 -5.18 -9.63 41.80
CA VAL A 146 -6.61 -9.39 41.54
C VAL A 146 -7.49 -10.39 42.27
N LEU A 147 -7.10 -11.66 42.34
CA LEU A 147 -7.82 -12.71 43.08
C LEU A 147 -7.80 -12.47 44.60
N ARG A 148 -6.71 -11.89 45.13
CA ARG A 148 -6.54 -11.66 46.58
C ARG A 148 -7.14 -10.36 47.08
N HIS A 149 -7.00 -9.27 46.33
CA HIS A 149 -7.40 -7.91 46.77
C HIS A 149 -8.64 -7.37 46.05
N GLY A 150 -9.19 -8.13 45.10
CA GLY A 150 -10.38 -7.73 44.33
C GLY A 150 -10.16 -6.51 43.41
N ALA A 151 -11.27 -5.95 42.93
CA ALA A 151 -11.29 -4.86 41.94
C ALA A 151 -10.81 -3.49 42.47
N ALA A 152 -10.48 -3.37 43.75
CA ALA A 152 -10.03 -2.12 44.38
C ALA A 152 -8.53 -1.86 44.22
N SER A 153 -7.79 -2.73 43.53
CA SER A 153 -6.34 -2.64 43.37
C SER A 153 -5.93 -1.94 42.06
N ASN A 154 -4.76 -1.29 42.07
CA ASN A 154 -4.12 -0.72 40.87
C ASN A 154 -3.87 -1.76 39.75
N ALA A 155 -4.03 -3.05 40.05
CA ALA A 155 -3.94 -4.15 39.10
C ALA A 155 -4.99 -4.05 37.97
N LEU A 156 -6.17 -3.49 38.23
CA LEU A 156 -7.21 -3.34 37.20
C LEU A 156 -6.79 -2.33 36.12
N GLY A 157 -6.11 -1.25 36.52
CA GLY A 157 -5.53 -0.28 35.59
C GLY A 157 -4.40 -0.90 34.73
N LEU A 158 -3.54 -1.71 35.34
CA LEU A 158 -2.46 -2.42 34.64
C LEU A 158 -2.99 -3.49 33.69
N MET A 159 -4.05 -4.21 34.06
CA MET A 159 -4.73 -5.15 33.17
C MET A 159 -5.40 -4.44 31.99
N ALA A 160 -6.12 -3.33 32.23
CA ALA A 160 -6.75 -2.54 31.18
C ALA A 160 -5.73 -1.96 30.19
N LEU A 161 -4.59 -1.48 30.70
CA LEU A 161 -3.47 -1.02 29.88
C LEU A 161 -2.90 -2.17 29.05
N SER A 162 -2.58 -3.31 29.68
CA SER A 162 -2.01 -4.48 29.00
C SER A 162 -2.94 -5.03 27.92
N LEU A 163 -4.25 -5.05 28.19
CA LEU A 163 -5.27 -5.48 27.23
C LEU A 163 -5.35 -4.51 26.04
N SER A 164 -5.31 -3.20 26.31
CA SER A 164 -5.33 -2.18 25.25
C SER A 164 -4.10 -2.29 24.34
N VAL A 165 -2.92 -2.52 24.90
CA VAL A 165 -1.69 -2.80 24.14
C VAL A 165 -1.81 -4.09 23.34
N ALA A 166 -2.38 -5.15 23.91
CA ALA A 166 -2.60 -6.42 23.22
C ALA A 166 -3.57 -6.28 22.03
N VAL A 167 -4.66 -5.52 22.19
CA VAL A 167 -5.61 -5.22 21.10
C VAL A 167 -4.90 -4.45 19.98
N TYR A 168 -4.11 -3.43 20.32
CA TYR A 168 -3.34 -2.68 19.33
C TYR A 168 -2.33 -3.57 18.58
N ALA A 169 -1.62 -4.44 19.31
CA ALA A 169 -0.71 -5.41 18.70
C ALA A 169 -1.44 -6.39 17.76
N GLY A 170 -2.66 -6.79 18.11
CA GLY A 170 -3.54 -7.59 17.24
C GLY A 170 -3.90 -6.88 15.95
N ILE A 171 -4.27 -5.59 16.01
CA ILE A 171 -4.52 -4.76 14.82
C ILE A 171 -3.26 -4.64 13.96
N SER A 172 -2.10 -4.44 14.57
CA SER A 172 -0.81 -4.37 13.88
C SER A 172 -0.44 -5.71 13.19
N LEU A 173 -0.73 -6.85 13.81
CA LEU A 173 -0.58 -8.18 13.19
C LEU A 173 -1.52 -8.37 12.00
N ALA A 174 -2.78 -7.94 12.12
CA ALA A 174 -3.73 -7.97 11.01
C ALA A 174 -3.20 -7.14 9.83
N HIS A 175 -2.65 -5.96 10.09
CA HIS A 175 -2.02 -5.14 9.06
C HIS A 175 -0.79 -5.79 8.43
N ALA A 176 0.05 -6.48 9.21
CA ALA A 176 1.16 -7.25 8.66
C ALA A 176 0.68 -8.32 7.65
N SER A 177 -0.46 -8.96 7.92
CA SER A 177 -1.05 -9.91 6.97
C SER A 177 -1.56 -9.24 5.68
N LEU A 178 -2.06 -7.99 5.77
CA LEU A 178 -2.46 -7.20 4.60
C LEU A 178 -1.24 -6.82 3.74
N LEU A 179 -0.11 -6.49 4.36
CA LEU A 179 1.15 -6.23 3.66
C LEU A 179 1.63 -7.46 2.88
N ASP A 180 1.53 -8.66 3.46
CA ASP A 180 1.88 -9.89 2.75
C ASP A 180 0.93 -10.17 1.58
N ARG A 181 -0.38 -9.94 1.77
CA ARG A 181 -1.38 -10.08 0.69
C ARG A 181 -1.13 -9.09 -0.43
N ALA A 182 -0.81 -7.83 -0.09
CA ALA A 182 -0.44 -6.81 -1.06
C ALA A 182 0.85 -7.19 -1.83
N ALA A 183 1.88 -7.68 -1.13
CA ALA A 183 3.11 -8.15 -1.77
C ALA A 183 2.84 -9.35 -2.70
N LYS A 184 1.98 -10.30 -2.30
CA LYS A 184 1.57 -11.42 -3.16
C LYS A 184 0.77 -10.96 -4.37
N ALA A 185 -0.11 -9.96 -4.22
CA ALA A 185 -0.87 -9.41 -5.33
C ALA A 185 0.04 -8.74 -6.36
N ILE A 186 1.03 -7.95 -5.89
CA ILE A 186 2.02 -7.30 -6.75
C ILE A 186 2.84 -8.35 -7.53
N ASP A 187 3.31 -9.40 -6.85
CA ASP A 187 4.12 -10.45 -7.48
C ASP A 187 3.30 -11.34 -8.42
N GLY A 188 2.06 -11.69 -8.05
CA GLY A 188 1.16 -12.49 -8.87
C GLY A 188 0.83 -11.81 -10.21
N GLU A 189 0.67 -10.49 -10.19
CA GLU A 189 0.51 -9.70 -11.42
C GLU A 189 1.81 -9.61 -12.24
N GLY A 190 2.97 -9.52 -11.57
CA GLY A 190 4.27 -9.62 -12.25
C GLY A 190 4.48 -10.95 -12.98
N VAL A 191 4.08 -12.08 -12.36
CA VAL A 191 4.22 -13.43 -12.94
C VAL A 191 3.19 -13.69 -14.05
N ALA A 192 1.95 -13.23 -13.91
CA ALA A 192 0.94 -13.32 -14.98
C ALA A 192 1.37 -12.60 -16.27
N THR A 193 2.24 -11.59 -16.15
CA THR A 193 2.83 -10.85 -17.27
C THR A 193 4.03 -11.59 -17.92
N LEU A 194 4.62 -12.57 -17.21
CA LEU A 194 5.80 -13.33 -17.64
C LEU A 194 5.48 -14.72 -18.21
N ALA A 195 4.20 -15.06 -18.41
CA ALA A 195 3.81 -16.34 -19.01
C ALA A 195 4.47 -16.51 -20.40
N PRO A 196 5.18 -17.62 -20.66
CA PRO A 196 5.94 -17.81 -21.90
C PRO A 196 4.97 -18.12 -23.05
N GLY A 197 4.83 -17.16 -23.96
CA GLY A 197 4.03 -17.29 -25.18
C GLY A 197 2.68 -16.59 -25.09
N GLY A 198 2.64 -15.34 -25.51
CA GLY A 198 1.36 -14.65 -25.70
C GLY A 198 1.49 -13.15 -25.74
N VAL A 199 1.71 -12.60 -26.94
CA VAL A 199 1.26 -11.26 -27.25
C VAL A 199 -0.24 -11.20 -26.92
N ARG A 200 -0.59 -10.52 -25.83
CA ARG A 200 -1.97 -10.07 -25.63
C ARG A 200 -2.03 -8.61 -26.04
N ILE A 201 -2.21 -8.34 -27.32
CA ILE A 201 -3.01 -7.17 -27.69
C ILE A 201 -4.38 -7.48 -27.11
N ASP A 202 -4.97 -6.58 -26.33
CA ASP A 202 -6.41 -6.35 -26.41
C ASP A 202 -6.90 -5.18 -25.55
N ALA A 203 -7.72 -4.37 -26.23
CA ALA A 203 -8.94 -3.74 -25.76
C ALA A 203 -8.93 -2.31 -25.18
N GLN A 204 -8.04 -1.41 -25.63
CA GLN A 204 -8.39 0.03 -25.59
C GLN A 204 -7.83 0.90 -26.74
N GLY A 205 -7.00 0.35 -27.63
CA GLY A 205 -6.53 1.03 -28.85
C GLY A 205 -7.21 0.59 -30.15
N ALA A 206 -8.08 -0.43 -30.11
CA ALA A 206 -8.70 -1.02 -31.31
C ALA A 206 -10.17 -0.59 -31.53
N ALA A 207 -10.74 0.23 -30.64
CA ALA A 207 -12.12 0.71 -30.78
C ALA A 207 -12.23 2.08 -31.50
N VAL A 208 -11.13 2.63 -32.04
CA VAL A 208 -11.15 3.93 -32.73
C VAL A 208 -10.80 3.85 -34.21
N MET A 209 -10.35 2.71 -34.76
CA MET A 209 -10.13 2.58 -36.22
C MET A 209 -10.34 1.13 -36.69
N PRO A 210 -11.52 0.80 -37.23
CA PRO A 210 -11.52 0.02 -38.47
C PRO A 210 -12.45 0.55 -39.57
N GLU A 211 -13.17 1.66 -39.39
CA GLU A 211 -14.02 2.19 -40.48
C GLU A 211 -13.29 3.11 -41.47
N MET A 212 -12.23 3.82 -41.05
CA MET A 212 -11.50 4.71 -41.98
C MET A 212 -10.57 3.99 -42.95
N SER A 213 -10.16 2.74 -42.69
CA SER A 213 -9.27 2.03 -43.61
C SER A 213 -10.00 1.42 -44.80
N GLU A 214 -11.27 1.04 -44.66
CA GLU A 214 -12.06 0.49 -45.76
C GLU A 214 -12.51 1.61 -46.72
N GLU A 215 -13.11 2.70 -46.21
CA GLU A 215 -13.49 3.86 -47.05
C GLU A 215 -12.28 4.50 -47.76
N MET A 216 -11.16 4.69 -47.05
CA MET A 216 -9.98 5.31 -47.67
C MET A 216 -9.27 4.38 -48.66
N SER A 217 -9.46 3.05 -48.55
CA SER A 217 -8.96 2.10 -49.54
C SER A 217 -9.83 2.02 -50.79
N GLU A 218 -11.15 2.20 -50.66
CA GLU A 218 -12.07 2.27 -51.80
C GLU A 218 -11.92 3.59 -52.58
N GLU A 219 -11.83 4.74 -51.89
CA GLU A 219 -11.63 6.04 -52.57
C GLU A 219 -10.30 6.13 -53.34
N MET A 220 -9.24 5.51 -52.81
CA MET A 220 -7.91 5.54 -53.43
C MET A 220 -7.77 4.53 -54.58
N SER A 221 -8.57 3.46 -54.58
CA SER A 221 -8.67 2.50 -55.69
C SER A 221 -9.39 3.13 -56.90
N ASP A 222 -10.49 3.85 -56.66
CA ASP A 222 -11.28 4.43 -57.75
C ASP A 222 -10.58 5.64 -58.40
N GLY A 223 -9.84 6.45 -57.63
CA GLY A 223 -9.09 7.59 -58.17
C GLY A 223 -7.90 7.23 -59.07
N MET A 224 -7.30 6.03 -58.91
CA MET A 224 -6.13 5.60 -59.70
C MET A 224 -6.50 4.87 -61.00
N SER A 225 -7.69 4.27 -61.09
CA SER A 225 -8.18 3.62 -62.31
C SER A 225 -8.49 4.64 -63.42
N ASP A 226 -9.12 5.76 -63.08
CA ASP A 226 -9.58 6.74 -64.08
C ASP A 226 -8.43 7.60 -64.66
N GLY A 227 -7.43 7.96 -63.83
CA GLY A 227 -6.31 8.81 -64.26
C GLY A 227 -5.38 8.16 -65.29
N MET A 228 -5.24 6.83 -65.29
CA MET A 228 -4.34 6.13 -66.22
C MET A 228 -4.94 6.01 -67.62
N SER A 229 -6.28 5.97 -67.73
CA SER A 229 -7.00 5.82 -69.01
C SER A 229 -7.01 7.09 -69.87
N GLU A 230 -6.93 8.28 -69.26
CA GLU A 230 -6.87 9.57 -69.98
C GLU A 230 -5.45 9.90 -70.47
N GLU A 231 -4.42 9.54 -69.70
CA GLU A 231 -3.01 9.75 -70.05
C GLU A 231 -2.60 8.90 -71.27
N GLU A 232 -3.09 7.65 -71.36
CA GLU A 232 -2.89 6.78 -72.52
C GLU A 232 -3.62 7.25 -73.78
N ARG A 233 -4.83 7.85 -73.63
CA ARG A 233 -5.56 8.46 -74.75
C ARG A 233 -4.88 9.71 -75.33
N ARG A 234 -4.13 10.45 -74.51
CA ARG A 234 -3.38 11.64 -74.97
C ARG A 234 -2.09 11.31 -75.72
N ARG A 235 -1.50 10.13 -75.50
CA ARG A 235 -0.26 9.70 -76.17
C ARG A 235 -0.49 8.99 -77.51
N GLY A 236 -1.73 8.67 -77.85
CA GLY A 236 -2.10 7.95 -79.08
C GLY A 236 -2.65 8.80 -80.23
N ARG A 237 -2.53 10.14 -80.20
CA ARG A 237 -2.85 11.03 -81.32
C ARG A 237 -1.64 11.83 -81.76
#